data_AF-A0A209A2U6-F1
#
_entry.id   AF-A0A209A2U6-F1
#
_cell.length_a   1.000
_cell.length_b   1.000
_cell.length_c   1.000
_cell.angle_alpha   90.00
_cell.angle_beta   90.00
_cell.angle_gamma   90.00
#
_symmetry.space_group_name_H-M   'P 1'
#
loop_
_entity.id
_entity.type
_entity.pdbx_description
1 polymer ?
#
loop_
_entity_poly.entity_id
_entity_poly.type
_entity_poly.pdbx_seq_one_letter_code
_entity_poly.pdbx_strand_id
1 'polypeptide(L)'
;MGKSELTLSLFVIFCFVFLAFCFLMIGRNEWVFKARMEVLHERGHEVYSALPSYETMLYRFWVWDVNKFLPKEYRKESTNG
;
A
#
# COMPACT_ATOMS: atom_id res chain seq x y z
N MET A 1 -37.74 14.13 10.13
CA MET A 1 -36.94 12.98 9.68
C MET A 1 -36.94 11.95 10.80
N GLY A 2 -37.45 10.74 10.57
CA GLY A 2 -37.55 9.71 11.60
C GLY A 2 -36.16 9.23 12.03
N LYS A 3 -35.99 8.84 13.31
CA LYS A 3 -34.73 8.28 13.82
C LYS A 3 -34.25 7.09 12.95
N SER A 4 -35.20 6.28 12.47
CA SER A 4 -34.97 5.16 11.55
C SER A 4 -34.39 5.59 10.21
N GLU A 5 -34.84 6.70 9.62
CA GLU A 5 -34.36 7.17 8.33
C GLU A 5 -32.93 7.73 8.43
N LEU A 6 -32.63 8.43 9.52
CA LEU A 6 -31.29 8.93 9.78
C LEU A 6 -30.29 7.77 10.00
N THR A 7 -30.70 6.72 10.70
CA THR A 7 -29.88 5.50 10.87
C THR A 7 -29.60 4.81 9.54
N LEU A 8 -30.62 4.69 8.67
CA LEU A 8 -30.46 4.11 7.34
C LEU A 8 -29.49 4.93 6.47
N SER A 9 -29.63 6.26 6.46
CA SER A 9 -28.70 7.14 5.72
C SER A 9 -27.25 7.01 6.20
N LEU A 10 -27.02 6.96 7.51
CA LEU A 10 -25.68 6.76 8.07
C LEU A 10 -25.08 5.41 7.68
N PHE A 11 -25.89 4.34 7.69
CA PHE A 11 -25.44 3.01 7.28
C PHE A 11 -25.03 2.97 5.81
N VAL A 12 -25.82 3.59 4.93
CA VAL A 12 -25.49 3.69 3.49
C VAL A 12 -24.17 4.44 3.28
N ILE A 13 -23.96 5.58 3.96
CA ILE A 13 -22.70 6.33 3.88
C ILE A 13 -21.53 5.47 4.35
N PHE A 14 -21.69 4.75 5.46
CA PHE A 14 -20.67 3.83 5.96
C PHE A 14 -20.32 2.74 4.93
N CYS A 15 -21.31 2.15 4.26
CA CYS A 15 -21.07 1.17 3.19
C CYS A 15 -20.26 1.76 2.03
N PHE A 16 -20.55 2.98 1.59
CA PHE A 16 -19.78 3.64 0.54
C PHE A 16 -18.34 3.94 0.96
N VAL A 17 -18.13 4.42 2.19
CA VAL A 17 -16.78 4.64 2.74
C VAL A 17 -16.00 3.33 2.82
N PHE A 18 -16.64 2.25 3.28
CA PHE A 18 -16.01 0.94 3.36
C PHE A 18 -15.65 0.40 1.97
N LEU A 19 -16.54 0.57 0.99
CA LEU A 19 -16.29 0.17 -0.39
C LEU A 19 -15.10 0.95 -0.98
N ALA A 20 -15.04 2.27 -0.78
CA ALA A 20 -13.90 3.08 -1.21
C ALA A 20 -12.59 2.62 -0.55
N PHE A 21 -12.63 2.29 0.75
CA PHE A 21 -11.48 1.74 1.47
C PHE A 21 -11.03 0.39 0.87
N CYS A 22 -11.96 -0.49 0.50
CA CYS A 22 -11.63 -1.75 -0.19
C CYS A 22 -10.91 -1.50 -1.52
N PHE A 23 -11.37 -0.55 -2.35
CA PHE A 23 -10.68 -0.21 -3.59
C PHE A 23 -9.26 0.32 -3.35
N LEU A 24 -9.08 1.17 -2.34
CA LEU A 24 -7.74 1.65 -1.95
C LEU A 24 -6.83 0.49 -1.52
N MET A 25 -7.35 -0.46 -0.74
CA MET A 25 -6.60 -1.64 -0.29
C MET A 25 -6.24 -2.58 -1.44
N ILE A 26 -7.10 -2.73 -2.44
CA ILE A 26 -6.79 -3.49 -3.66
C ILE A 26 -5.63 -2.85 -4.42
N GLY A 27 -5.69 -1.53 -4.66
CA GLY A 27 -4.61 -0.81 -5.31
C GLY A 27 -3.30 -0.87 -4.52
N ARG A 28 -3.39 -0.78 -3.18
CA ARG A 28 -2.24 -0.93 -2.29
C ARG A 28 -1.63 -2.32 -2.37
N ASN A 29 -2.45 -3.37 -2.37
CA ASN A 29 -2.02 -4.77 -2.49
C ASN A 29 -1.28 -5.02 -3.80
N GLU A 30 -1.83 -4.52 -4.91
CA GLU A 30 -1.20 -4.64 -6.22
C GLU A 30 0.15 -3.90 -6.27
N TRP A 31 0.21 -2.70 -5.71
CA TRP A 31 1.46 -1.92 -5.62
C TRP A 31 2.53 -2.64 -4.80
N VAL A 32 2.20 -3.15 -3.60
CA VAL A 32 3.16 -3.88 -2.74
C VAL A 32 3.69 -5.12 -3.46
N PHE A 33 2.80 -5.86 -4.12
CA PHE A 33 3.18 -7.04 -4.88
C PHE A 33 4.15 -6.69 -6.01
N LYS A 34 3.83 -5.69 -6.83
CA LYS A 34 4.68 -5.22 -7.94
C LYS A 34 6.04 -4.76 -7.42
N ALA A 35 6.09 -3.93 -6.40
CA ALA A 35 7.35 -3.38 -5.90
C ALA A 35 8.26 -4.45 -5.30
N ARG A 36 7.70 -5.43 -4.58
CA ARG A 36 8.47 -6.59 -4.08
C ARG A 36 9.00 -7.47 -5.21
N MET A 37 8.19 -7.71 -6.23
CA MET A 37 8.61 -8.50 -7.41
C MET A 37 9.67 -7.77 -8.24
N GLU A 38 9.58 -6.45 -8.39
CA GLU A 38 10.60 -5.64 -9.05
C GLU A 38 11.94 -5.77 -8.33
N VAL A 39 11.97 -5.65 -7.00
CA VAL A 39 13.20 -5.85 -6.22
C VAL A 39 13.75 -7.27 -6.37
N LEU A 40 12.88 -8.28 -6.33
CA LEU A 40 13.30 -9.68 -6.49
C LEU A 40 13.94 -9.92 -7.87
N HIS A 41 13.32 -9.40 -8.93
CA HIS A 41 13.80 -9.58 -10.31
C HIS A 41 15.03 -8.74 -10.62
N GLU A 42 15.08 -7.48 -10.20
CA GLU A 42 16.18 -6.56 -10.52
C GLU A 42 17.41 -6.79 -9.63
N ARG A 43 17.22 -7.18 -8.37
CA ARG A 43 18.28 -7.13 -7.34
C ARG A 43 18.52 -8.45 -6.62
N GLY A 44 17.72 -9.47 -6.92
CA GLY A 44 17.89 -10.80 -6.37
C GLY A 44 17.37 -10.97 -4.94
N HIS A 45 17.52 -12.20 -4.45
CA HIS A 45 16.87 -12.65 -3.21
C HIS A 45 17.42 -11.97 -1.94
N GLU A 46 18.71 -11.59 -1.92
CA GLU A 46 19.33 -10.95 -0.75
C GLU A 46 18.77 -9.56 -0.46
N VAL A 47 18.54 -8.76 -1.51
CA VAL A 47 17.95 -7.43 -1.35
C VAL A 47 16.44 -7.52 -1.09
N TYR A 48 15.80 -8.52 -1.69
CA TYR A 48 14.39 -8.82 -1.44
C TYR A 48 14.10 -9.19 0.03
N SER A 49 14.98 -9.97 0.67
CA SER A 49 14.81 -10.40 2.06
C SER A 49 15.00 -9.25 3.06
N ALA A 50 15.69 -8.17 2.67
CA ALA A 50 15.85 -6.96 3.47
C ALA A 50 14.58 -6.06 3.49
N LEU A 51 13.63 -6.31 2.58
CA LEU A 51 12.38 -5.55 2.56
C LEU A 51 11.52 -5.85 3.80
N PRO A 52 10.71 -4.88 4.27
CA PRO A 52 9.70 -5.15 5.30
C PRO A 52 8.76 -6.27 4.88
N SER A 53 8.09 -6.93 5.82
CA SER A 53 7.11 -7.98 5.51
C SER A 53 5.97 -7.45 4.63
N TYR A 54 5.33 -8.34 3.86
CA TYR A 54 4.25 -7.97 2.94
C TYR A 54 3.12 -7.24 3.67
N GLU A 55 2.67 -7.79 4.80
CA GLU A 55 1.64 -7.19 5.65
C GLU A 55 2.07 -5.82 6.19
N THR A 56 3.33 -5.65 6.58
CA THR A 56 3.85 -4.36 7.03
C THR A 56 3.73 -3.32 5.92
N MET A 57 4.10 -3.69 4.69
CA MET A 57 3.97 -2.79 3.53
C MET A 57 2.51 -2.53 3.15
N LEU A 58 1.63 -3.52 3.30
CA LEU A 58 0.21 -3.41 2.98
C LEU A 58 -0.53 -2.48 3.96
N TYR A 59 -0.38 -2.72 5.26
CA TYR A 59 -1.18 -2.03 6.29
C TYR A 59 -0.57 -0.73 6.80
N ARG A 60 0.76 -0.52 6.70
CA ARG A 60 1.36 0.75 7.13
C ARG A 60 1.21 1.82 6.07
N PHE A 61 0.40 2.81 6.40
CA PHE A 61 0.11 4.01 5.60
C PHE A 61 1.32 4.92 5.31
N TRP A 62 2.54 4.56 5.70
CA TRP A 62 3.76 5.37 5.51
C TRP A 62 4.80 4.71 4.60
N VAL A 63 4.56 3.48 4.13
CA VAL A 63 5.50 2.75 3.27
C VAL A 63 5.19 3.05 1.80
N TRP A 64 5.36 4.30 1.34
CA TRP A 64 5.05 4.71 -0.04
C TRP A 64 6.22 4.59 -1.01
N ASP A 65 7.43 4.42 -0.50
CA ASP A 65 8.64 4.35 -1.32
C ASP A 65 9.51 3.18 -0.86
N VAL A 66 9.56 2.15 -1.71
CA VAL A 66 10.35 0.94 -1.44
C VAL A 66 11.85 1.25 -1.47
N ASN A 67 12.28 2.27 -2.22
CA ASN A 67 13.70 2.65 -2.32
C ASN A 67 14.27 3.16 -0.99
N LYS A 68 13.42 3.61 -0.06
CA LYS A 68 13.86 4.03 1.29
C LYS A 68 14.38 2.86 2.12
N PHE A 69 13.92 1.65 1.84
CA PHE A 69 14.30 0.43 2.55
C PHE A 69 15.46 -0.29 1.87
N LEU A 70 15.84 0.12 0.66
CA LEU A 70 16.98 -0.45 -0.04
C LEU A 70 18.31 0.07 0.55
N PRO A 71 19.36 -0.77 0.62
CA PRO A 71 20.70 -0.32 0.98
C PRO A 71 21.19 0.77 0.04
N LYS A 72 22.13 1.61 0.49
CA LYS A 72 22.59 2.79 -0.27
C LYS A 72 23.12 2.44 -1.66
N GLU A 73 23.78 1.30 -1.82
CA GLU A 73 24.27 0.81 -3.12
C GLU A 73 23.14 0.54 -4.13
N TYR A 74 21.91 0.32 -3.63
CA TYR A 74 20.75 -0.06 -4.42
C TYR A 74 19.70 1.06 -4.50
N ARG A 75 19.88 2.20 -3.86
CA ARG A 75 18.98 3.33 -4.05
C ARG A 75 19.21 3.88 -5.46
N LYS A 76 18.22 3.81 -6.37
CA LYS A 76 18.28 4.58 -7.62
C LYS A 76 18.48 6.04 -7.18
N GLU A 77 19.61 6.67 -7.50
CA GLU A 77 19.78 8.11 -7.27
C GLU A 77 18.61 8.78 -7.98
N SER A 78 17.71 9.41 -7.22
CA SER A 78 16.75 10.31 -7.83
C SER A 78 17.57 11.50 -8.33
N THR A 79 18.09 11.39 -9.55
CA THR A 79 18.58 12.54 -10.28
C THR A 79 17.41 13.50 -10.37
N ASN A 80 17.49 14.58 -9.59
CA ASN A 80 16.65 15.75 -9.77
C ASN A 80 16.75 16.18 -11.24
N GLY A 81 15.64 16.10 -11.96
CA GLY A 81 15.45 16.63 -13.30
C GLY A 81 14.08 17.27 -13.38
#